data_AF-X1MBH8-F1
#
_entry.id   AF-X1MBH8-F1
#
_cell.length_a   1.000
_cell.length_b   1.000
_cell.length_c   1.000
_cell.angle_alpha   90.00
_cell.angle_beta   90.00
_cell.angle_gamma   90.00
#
_symmetry.space_group_name_H-M   'P 1'
#
loop_
_entity.id
_entity.type
_entity.pdbx_description
1 polymer ?
#
loop_
_entity_poly.entity_id
_entity_poly.type
_entity_poly.pdbx_seq_one_letter_code
_entity_poly.pdbx_strand_id
1 'polypeptide(L)' 'MPEEIIEPVLKLPPEMKVRLETMRSDVKKARHGIKVMKELGIDTVDIESKLEWADTVRKTLLKEFT' A
#
# COMPACT_ATOMS: atom_id res chain seq x y z
N MET A 1 -12.51 -20.72 -26.57
CA MET A 1 -11.65 -21.36 -25.53
C MET A 1 -12.17 -20.84 -24.20
N PRO A 2 -12.58 -21.70 -23.26
CA PRO A 2 -12.94 -21.20 -21.94
C PRO A 2 -11.65 -20.67 -21.28
N GLU A 3 -11.71 -19.43 -20.82
CA GLU A 3 -10.65 -18.83 -20.02
C GLU A 3 -10.58 -19.60 -18.71
N GLU A 4 -9.50 -20.37 -18.50
CA GLU A 4 -9.25 -21.00 -17.21
C GLU A 4 -9.06 -19.90 -16.17
N ILE A 5 -10.05 -19.77 -15.28
CA ILE A 5 -9.94 -18.93 -14.09
C ILE A 5 -8.92 -19.63 -13.18
N ILE A 6 -7.67 -19.19 -13.23
CA ILE A 6 -6.64 -19.63 -12.31
C ILE A 6 -7.01 -19.06 -10.95
N GLU A 7 -7.63 -19.88 -10.10
CA GLU A 7 -7.84 -19.50 -8.70
C GLU A 7 -6.46 -19.22 -8.06
N PRO A 8 -6.29 -18.10 -7.33
CA PRO A 8 -5.01 -17.79 -6.70
C PRO A 8 -4.66 -18.90 -5.71
N VAL A 9 -3.60 -19.65 -6.04
CA VAL A 9 -3.10 -20.82 -5.29
C VAL A 9 -2.65 -20.45 -3.87
N LEU A 10 -2.44 -19.15 -3.59
CA LEU A 10 -2.16 -18.62 -2.26
C LEU A 10 -3.14 -17.52 -1.88
N LYS A 11 -3.77 -17.65 -0.70
CA LYS A 11 -4.47 -16.56 -0.02
C LYS A 11 -3.54 -15.93 1.01
N LEU A 12 -3.71 -14.63 1.27
CA LEU A 12 -3.04 -13.98 2.39
C LEU A 12 -3.46 -14.63 3.72
N PRO A 13 -2.51 -14.91 4.62
CA PRO A 13 -2.84 -15.21 6.00
C PRO A 13 -3.69 -14.08 6.60
N PRO A 14 -4.71 -14.38 7.44
CA PRO A 14 -5.61 -13.37 8.01
C PRO A 14 -4.86 -12.22 8.69
N GLU A 15 -3.77 -12.53 9.39
CA GLU A 15 -2.92 -11.53 10.06
C GLU A 15 -2.28 -10.55 9.05
N MET A 16 -1.80 -11.05 7.91
CA MET A 16 -1.21 -10.20 6.87
C MET A 16 -2.26 -9.31 6.21
N LYS A 17 -3.47 -9.83 5.97
CA LYS A 17 -4.58 -9.03 5.46
C LYS A 17 -4.92 -7.88 6.41
N VAL A 18 -5.08 -8.16 7.71
CA VAL A 18 -5.38 -7.13 8.72
C VAL A 18 -4.25 -6.07 8.78
N ARG A 19 -2.99 -6.49 8.71
CA ARG A 19 -1.86 -5.55 8.65
C ARG A 19 -1.91 -4.66 7.40
N LEU A 20 -2.15 -5.22 6.22
CA LEU A 20 -2.25 -4.47 4.97
C LEU A 20 -3.46 -3.52 4.93
N GLU A 21 -4.57 -3.88 5.57
CA GLU A 21 -5.71 -3.00 5.75
C GLU A 21 -5.39 -1.86 6.73
N THR A 22 -4.71 -2.15 7.84
CA THR A 22 -4.29 -1.16 8.84
C THR A 22 -3.30 -0.14 8.26
N MET A 23 -2.38 -0.60 7.42
CA MET A 23 -1.40 0.26 6.72
C MET A 23 -2.05 1.37 5.91
N ARG A 24 -3.33 1.24 5.51
CA ARG A 24 -4.08 2.34 4.85
C ARG A 24 -4.15 3.59 5.73
N SER A 25 -4.38 3.42 7.03
CA SER A 25 -4.41 4.52 8.00
C SER A 25 -3.04 5.17 8.14
N ASP A 26 -1.99 4.35 8.19
CA ASP A 26 -0.61 4.83 8.33
C ASP A 26 -0.14 5.58 7.09
N VAL A 27 -0.49 5.11 5.88
CA VAL A 27 -0.24 5.83 4.62
C VAL A 27 -0.91 7.19 4.64
N LYS A 28 -2.16 7.28 5.13
CA LYS A 28 -2.88 8.55 5.23
C LYS A 28 -2.18 9.52 6.18
N LYS A 29 -1.74 9.04 7.36
CA LYS A 29 -0.98 9.85 8.32
C LYS A 29 0.36 10.31 7.75
N ALA A 30 1.09 9.42 7.06
CA ALA A 30 2.36 9.73 6.42
C ALA A 30 2.20 10.79 5.33
N ARG A 31 1.16 10.71 4.49
CA ARG A 31 0.85 11.76 3.49
C ARG A 31 0.60 13.12 4.15
N HIS A 32 -0.08 13.15 5.29
CA HIS A 32 -0.27 14.39 6.04
C HIS A 32 1.06 14.94 6.58
N GLY A 33 1.92 14.09 7.16
CA GLY A 33 3.25 14.48 7.60
C GLY A 33 4.12 15.04 6.47
N ILE A 34 4.10 14.41 5.29
CA ILE A 34 4.77 14.91 4.08
C ILE A 34 4.26 16.29 3.69
N LYS A 35 2.94 16.54 3.74
CA LYS A 35 2.37 17.86 3.45
C LYS A 35 2.93 18.94 4.38
N VAL A 36 3.00 18.66 5.68
CA VAL A 36 3.58 19.59 6.66
C VAL A 36 5.08 19.82 6.38
N MET A 37 5.83 18.76 6.06
CA MET A 37 7.24 18.88 5.69
C MET A 37 7.44 19.77 4.44
N LYS A 38 6.60 19.61 3.41
CA LYS A 38 6.60 20.49 2.23
C LYS A 38 6.33 21.95 2.58
N GLU A 39 5.37 22.21 3.47
CA GLU A 39 5.05 23.57 3.95
C GLU A 39 6.21 24.21 4.73
N LEU A 40 7.04 23.41 5.39
CA LEU A 40 8.26 23.84 6.07
C LEU A 40 9.49 23.97 5.14
N GLY A 41 9.32 23.74 3.83
CA GLY A 41 10.40 23.82 2.85
C GLY A 41 11.38 22.64 2.92
N ILE A 42 11.00 21.54 3.55
CA ILE A 42 11.80 20.31 3.62
C ILE A 42 11.63 19.53 2.31
N ASP A 43 12.73 19.06 1.73
CA ASP A 43 12.67 18.15 0.59
C ASP A 43 12.06 16.80 1.00
N THR A 44 11.06 16.39 0.25
CA THR A 44 10.25 15.19 0.54
C THR A 44 10.15 14.23 -0.63
N VAL A 45 10.84 14.48 -1.76
CA VAL A 45 10.73 13.69 -2.98
C VAL A 45 10.98 12.19 -2.71
N ASP A 46 12.06 11.87 -2.00
CA ASP A 46 12.43 10.50 -1.69
C ASP A 46 11.41 9.79 -0.78
N ILE A 47 10.90 10.50 0.23
CA ILE A 47 9.93 9.95 1.18
C ILE A 47 8.57 9.75 0.52
N GLU A 48 8.16 10.68 -0.35
CA GLU A 48 6.93 10.58 -1.12
C GLU A 48 6.98 9.40 -2.09
N SER A 49 8.09 9.22 -2.81
CA SER A 49 8.31 8.07 -3.69
C SER A 49 8.23 6.73 -2.95
N LYS A 50 8.91 6.62 -1.79
CA LYS A 50 8.85 5.42 -0.94
C LYS A 50 7.45 5.13 -0.42
N LEU A 51 6.71 6.17 -0.06
CA LEU A 51 5.33 6.03 0.41
C LEU A 51 4.38 5.58 -0.70
N GLU A 52 4.55 6.12 -1.91
CA GLU A 52 3.80 5.73 -3.11
C GLU A 52 4.03 4.26 -3.47
N TRP A 53 5.29 3.82 -3.43
CA TRP A 53 5.66 2.42 -3.64
C TRP A 53 5.01 1.51 -2.61
N ALA A 54 5.09 1.86 -1.32
CA ALA A 54 4.51 1.06 -0.24
C ALA A 54 2.97 0.92 -0.37
N ASP A 55 2.26 1.99 -0.73
CA ASP A 55 0.81 1.94 -0.96
C ASP A 55 0.46 1.11 -2.21
N THR A 56 1.29 1.16 -3.25
CA THR A 56 1.12 0.35 -4.46
C THR A 56 1.28 -1.14 -4.17
N VAL A 57 2.32 -1.52 -3.43
CA VAL A 57 2.55 -2.91 -3.01
C VAL A 57 1.39 -3.39 -2.14
N ARG A 58 0.94 -2.58 -1.18
CA ARG A 58 -0.19 -2.90 -0.30
C ARG A 58 -1.47 -3.17 -1.09
N LYS A 59 -1.80 -2.30 -2.05
CA LYS A 59 -2.97 -2.46 -2.94
C LYS A 59 -2.86 -3.72 -3.80
N THR A 60 -1.67 -3.98 -4.34
CA THR A 60 -1.41 -5.16 -5.20
C THR A 60 -1.57 -6.45 -4.40
N LEU A 61 -0.95 -6.54 -3.22
CA LEU A 61 -1.06 -7.72 -2.36
C LEU A 61 -2.51 -7.99 -1.96
N LEU A 62 -3.27 -6.94 -1.60
CA LEU A 62 -4.69 -7.11 -1.29
C LEU A 62 -5.51 -7.51 -2.52
N LYS A 63 -5.22 -6.98 -3.71
CA LYS A 63 -5.99 -7.28 -4.93
C LYS A 63 -5.74 -8.70 -5.44
N GLU A 64 -4.50 -9.17 -5.41
CA GLU A 64 -4.11 -10.43 -6.04
C GLU A 64 -4.28 -11.65 -5.10
N PHE A 65 -4.32 -11.43 -3.78
CA PHE A 65 -4.26 -12.51 -2.78
C PHE A 65 -5.34 -12.44 -1.68
N THR A 66 -6.36 -11.57 -1.81
CA THR A 66 -7.52 -11.52 -0.89
C THR A 66 -8.73 -12.16 -1.53
#